data_AF-A0A1H4SK12-F1
#
_entry.id   AF-A0A1H4SK12-F1
#
_cell.length_a   1.000
_cell.length_b   1.000
_cell.length_c   1.000
_cell.angle_alpha   90.00
_cell.angle_beta   90.00
_cell.angle_gamma   90.00
#
_symmetry.space_group_name_H-M   'P 1'
#
loop_
_entity.id
_entity.type
_entity.pdbx_description
1 polymer ?
#
loop_
_entity_poly.entity_id
_entity_poly.type
_entity_poly.pdbx_seq_one_letter_code
_entity_poly.pdbx_strand_id
1 'polypeptide(L)'
;MTGTYQDGDWIAAQDPGAPPGLLSEIAFRRWDLHPVLEANPALRPELRQWIAQVNPPHLRRYPAAGAQPVGYVGYGGQQPGSPQPGFPQLAVPQQAPGYGQSGPAGAYPQAGYASGGYGPGMAGPGVPRKSGPGRWIAGCGCLALVFVLVLVGFGLGGLNAIFSAGDRQGRPGAAQKPLINGPSASPGAQEQLRAFDAEMAKFDQLAATLKNNPVAPIVADARSLRSLETRAKTPGLSARSATNLTAEARQMRQKLEQRIAAAKVRRANASGSVSEGLVDSAGNGFIDIRWDAATACGKAKSKTGQTVGCVKGSDPLTVHLLPESEFSEDWDLRMTVIHELAHAYQRADEWSSAGSESRADRLVARGLFQKSDEKMADCYSLTYYNEWSLERNGYRVGYGYVCNASERQAIRSWAAAIKAPMPK
;
A
#
# COMPACT_ATOMS: atom_id res chain seq x y z
N MET A 1 -26.95 35.98 -8.65
CA MET A 1 -25.63 36.44 -9.11
C MET A 1 -24.75 35.21 -9.30
N THR A 2 -24.64 34.73 -10.53
CA THR A 2 -23.90 33.52 -10.92
C THR A 2 -22.54 33.93 -11.48
N GLY A 3 -21.53 34.05 -10.61
CA GLY A 3 -20.15 34.25 -11.03
C GLY A 3 -19.51 32.88 -11.29
N THR A 4 -19.30 32.53 -12.56
CA THR A 4 -18.38 31.45 -12.94
C THR A 4 -16.99 31.76 -12.40
N TYR A 5 -16.49 30.98 -11.46
CA TYR A 5 -15.10 31.10 -11.00
C TYR A 5 -14.21 30.73 -12.18
N GLN A 6 -13.57 31.73 -12.80
CA GLN A 6 -12.59 31.47 -13.85
C GLN A 6 -11.33 30.90 -13.20
N ASP A 7 -10.90 29.74 -13.68
CA ASP A 7 -9.66 29.08 -13.27
C ASP A 7 -8.45 29.95 -13.65
N GLY A 8 -7.86 30.62 -12.66
CA GLY A 8 -6.75 31.55 -12.87
C GLY A 8 -5.52 30.89 -13.49
N ASP A 9 -5.29 29.61 -13.23
CA ASP A 9 -4.18 28.85 -13.83
C ASP A 9 -4.43 28.57 -15.31
N TRP A 10 -5.68 28.31 -15.70
CA TRP A 10 -6.04 28.13 -17.11
C TRP A 10 -5.88 29.44 -17.89
N ILE A 11 -6.30 30.57 -17.31
CA ILE A 11 -6.10 31.90 -17.91
C ILE A 11 -4.60 32.19 -18.07
N ALA A 12 -3.82 31.99 -17.00
CA ALA A 12 -2.38 32.23 -17.05
C ALA A 12 -1.64 31.27 -18.00
N ALA A 13 -2.10 30.02 -18.14
CA ALA A 13 -1.54 29.07 -19.10
C ALA A 13 -1.77 29.49 -20.56
N GLN A 14 -2.84 30.23 -20.84
CA GLN A 14 -3.15 30.75 -22.18
C GLN A 14 -2.53 32.11 -22.48
N ASP A 15 -2.19 32.88 -21.45
CA ASP A 15 -1.66 34.22 -21.60
C ASP A 15 -0.26 34.20 -22.22
N PRO A 16 -0.05 34.73 -23.44
CA PRO A 16 1.25 34.79 -24.07
C PRO A 16 2.23 35.75 -23.35
N GLY A 17 1.73 36.61 -22.46
CA GLY A 17 2.52 37.49 -21.60
C GLY A 17 2.85 36.90 -20.22
N ALA A 18 2.40 35.67 -19.92
CA ALA A 18 2.61 35.06 -18.62
C ALA A 18 4.12 34.90 -18.29
N PRO A 19 4.55 35.24 -17.06
CA PRO A 19 5.93 35.04 -16.65
C PRO A 19 6.36 33.56 -16.79
N PRO A 20 7.56 33.26 -17.34
CA PRO A 20 8.03 31.89 -17.50
C PRO A 20 8.10 31.09 -16.18
N GLY A 21 8.35 31.78 -15.05
CA GLY A 21 8.29 31.18 -13.71
C GLY A 21 6.89 30.67 -13.38
N LEU A 22 5.86 31.50 -13.60
CA LEU A 22 4.46 31.13 -13.39
C LEU A 22 4.05 29.95 -14.28
N LEU A 23 4.43 29.96 -15.57
CA LEU A 23 4.16 28.84 -16.48
C LEU A 23 4.86 27.54 -16.01
N SER A 24 6.04 27.65 -15.42
CA SER A 24 6.75 26.50 -14.84
C SER A 24 5.98 25.95 -13.63
N GLU A 25 5.56 26.82 -12.72
CA GLU A 25 4.77 26.38 -11.56
C GLU A 25 3.42 25.78 -11.97
N ILE A 26 2.73 26.36 -12.96
CA ILE A 26 1.51 25.78 -13.54
C ILE A 26 1.82 24.42 -14.14
N ALA A 27 2.91 24.27 -14.91
CA ALA A 27 3.30 22.98 -15.47
C ALA A 27 3.59 21.93 -14.37
N PHE A 28 4.14 22.34 -13.23
CA PHE A 28 4.43 21.44 -12.10
C PHE A 28 3.22 21.13 -11.20
N ARG A 29 2.10 21.84 -11.33
CA ARG A 29 0.90 21.61 -10.49
C ARG A 29 -0.36 21.23 -11.28
N ARG A 30 -0.43 21.58 -12.56
CA ARG A 30 -1.58 21.42 -13.48
C ARG A 30 -1.19 20.68 -14.75
N TRP A 31 -1.02 19.37 -14.66
CA TRP A 31 -0.71 18.51 -15.81
C TRP A 31 -1.82 18.50 -16.88
N ASP A 32 -3.07 18.72 -16.48
CA ASP A 32 -4.21 18.90 -17.38
C ASP A 32 -4.03 20.10 -18.32
N LEU A 33 -3.25 21.11 -17.90
CA LEU A 33 -2.94 22.30 -18.68
C LEU A 33 -1.70 22.13 -19.56
N HIS A 34 -1.00 20.99 -19.54
CA HIS A 34 0.18 20.76 -20.40
C HIS A 34 -0.08 20.98 -21.89
N PRO A 35 -1.21 20.54 -22.49
CA PRO A 35 -1.53 20.88 -23.87
C PRO A 35 -1.68 22.39 -24.11
N VAL A 36 -2.23 23.11 -23.12
CA VAL A 36 -2.44 24.56 -23.19
C VAL A 36 -1.09 25.28 -23.07
N LEU A 37 -0.25 24.84 -22.13
CA LEU A 37 1.09 25.37 -21.89
C LEU A 37 2.01 25.13 -23.08
N GLU A 38 1.94 23.96 -23.74
CA GLU A 38 2.75 23.68 -24.94
C GLU A 38 2.43 24.63 -26.10
N ALA A 39 1.18 25.08 -26.20
CA ALA A 39 0.74 26.07 -27.16
C ALA A 39 1.13 27.51 -26.77
N ASN A 40 1.54 27.75 -25.52
CA ASN A 40 1.94 29.07 -25.04
C ASN A 40 3.33 29.46 -25.61
N PRO A 41 3.44 30.61 -26.32
CA PRO A 41 4.70 31.05 -26.91
C PRO A 41 5.77 31.46 -25.88
N ALA A 42 5.37 31.85 -24.66
CA ALA A 42 6.29 32.18 -23.57
C ALA A 42 6.82 30.93 -22.84
N LEU A 43 6.37 29.73 -23.20
CA LEU A 43 6.85 28.49 -22.60
C LEU A 43 8.30 28.21 -23.01
N ARG A 44 9.18 28.13 -22.02
CA ARG A 44 10.62 27.84 -22.24
C ARG A 44 10.82 26.48 -22.93
N PRO A 45 11.78 26.36 -23.87
CA PRO A 45 12.05 25.10 -24.57
C PRO A 45 12.33 23.91 -23.64
N GLU A 46 13.06 24.13 -22.55
CA GLU A 46 13.41 23.09 -21.58
C GLU A 46 12.16 22.58 -20.85
N LEU A 47 11.25 23.49 -20.50
CA LEU A 47 9.99 23.14 -19.86
C LEU A 47 9.08 22.39 -20.84
N ARG A 48 9.07 22.78 -22.13
CA ARG A 48 8.35 22.05 -23.18
C ARG A 48 8.89 20.63 -23.34
N GLN A 49 10.22 20.46 -23.35
CA GLN A 49 10.85 19.13 -23.40
C GLN A 49 10.49 18.30 -22.17
N TRP A 50 10.53 18.90 -20.98
CA TRP A 50 10.12 18.22 -19.75
C TRP A 50 8.65 17.81 -19.80
N ILE A 51 7.74 18.70 -20.19
CA ILE A 51 6.30 18.41 -20.38
C ILE A 51 6.13 17.21 -21.34
N ALA A 52 6.84 17.21 -22.47
CA ALA A 52 6.78 16.12 -23.44
C ALA A 52 7.34 14.79 -22.90
N GLN A 53 8.26 14.83 -21.93
CA GLN A 53 8.78 13.62 -21.26
C GLN A 53 7.83 13.09 -20.19
N VAL A 54 7.29 13.97 -19.32
CA VAL A 54 6.45 13.56 -18.19
C VAL A 54 4.99 13.34 -18.57
N ASN A 55 4.56 13.94 -19.68
CA ASN A 55 3.20 13.84 -20.19
C ASN A 55 3.25 13.73 -21.72
N PRO A 56 3.75 12.63 -22.29
CA PRO A 56 3.99 12.57 -23.72
C PRO A 56 2.68 12.64 -24.52
N PRO A 57 2.63 13.37 -25.66
CA PRO A 57 1.39 13.62 -26.41
C PRO A 57 0.59 12.37 -26.78
N HIS A 58 1.27 11.25 -27.07
CA HIS A 58 0.63 9.99 -27.45
C HIS A 58 -0.05 9.24 -26.27
N LEU A 59 0.23 9.62 -25.02
CA LEU A 59 -0.43 9.09 -23.82
C LEU A 59 -1.52 10.03 -23.29
N ARG A 60 -1.70 11.21 -23.88
CA ARG A 60 -2.73 12.18 -23.48
C ARG A 60 -4.08 11.77 -24.04
N ARG A 61 -5.07 11.59 -23.17
CA ARG A 61 -6.48 11.67 -23.59
C ARG A 61 -6.88 13.13 -23.54
N TYR A 62 -7.05 13.73 -24.71
CA TYR A 62 -7.66 15.06 -24.81
C TYR A 62 -9.09 14.97 -24.25
N PRO A 63 -9.50 15.85 -23.31
CA PRO A 63 -10.91 16.16 -23.21
C PRO A 63 -11.33 16.71 -24.57
N ALA A 64 -12.42 16.20 -25.14
CA ALA A 64 -12.93 16.68 -26.42
C ALA A 64 -13.02 18.22 -26.38
N ALA A 65 -12.47 18.87 -27.40
CA ALA A 65 -12.50 20.32 -27.52
C ALA A 65 -13.96 20.81 -27.39
N GLY A 66 -14.28 21.44 -26.26
CA GLY A 66 -15.63 21.88 -25.91
C GLY A 66 -16.16 21.41 -24.55
N ALA A 67 -15.51 20.47 -23.86
CA ALA A 67 -15.93 20.07 -22.52
C ALA A 67 -15.48 21.13 -21.48
N GLN A 68 -16.38 22.06 -21.17
CA GLN A 68 -16.38 22.79 -19.90
C GLN A 68 -16.27 21.78 -18.74
N PRO A 69 -15.64 22.12 -17.60
CA PRO A 69 -15.55 21.24 -16.45
C PRO A 69 -16.96 20.76 -16.07
N VAL A 70 -17.14 19.44 -16.07
CA VAL A 70 -18.44 18.79 -15.95
C VAL A 70 -19.02 19.12 -14.58
N GLY A 71 -20.02 20.01 -14.59
CA GLY A 71 -20.94 20.20 -13.48
C GLY A 71 -21.74 18.94 -13.21
N TYR A 72 -22.12 18.78 -11.95
CA TYR A 72 -22.88 17.68 -11.38
C TYR A 72 -24.19 17.34 -12.16
N VAL A 73 -24.37 16.02 -12.38
CA VAL A 73 -25.59 15.18 -12.60
C VAL A 73 -26.40 15.23 -13.91
N GLY A 74 -26.61 14.03 -14.50
CA GLY A 74 -27.73 13.69 -15.39
C GLY A 74 -27.72 12.22 -15.83
N TYR A 75 -28.72 11.44 -15.39
CA TYR A 75 -28.95 10.02 -15.74
C TYR A 75 -29.30 9.81 -17.23
N GLY A 76 -28.83 8.70 -17.82
CA GLY A 76 -29.52 7.98 -18.91
C GLY A 76 -28.75 7.80 -20.23
N GLY A 77 -28.53 6.54 -20.64
CA GLY A 77 -28.19 6.17 -22.03
C GLY A 77 -27.30 4.93 -22.20
N GLN A 78 -27.90 3.78 -22.57
CA GLN A 78 -27.28 2.58 -23.19
C GLN A 78 -26.71 2.96 -24.59
N GLN A 79 -25.76 2.32 -25.29
CA GLN A 79 -25.23 0.94 -25.49
C GLN A 79 -24.07 1.06 -26.55
N PRO A 80 -23.61 0.03 -27.32
CA PRO A 80 -22.89 -1.23 -27.09
C PRO A 80 -21.45 -1.22 -27.69
N GLY A 81 -20.72 -2.35 -27.58
CA GLY A 81 -19.25 -2.46 -27.74
C GLY A 81 -18.66 -2.59 -29.16
N SER A 82 -17.30 -2.69 -29.21
CA SER A 82 -16.39 -3.23 -30.26
C SER A 82 -14.91 -3.03 -29.79
N PRO A 83 -13.84 -3.59 -30.42
CA PRO A 83 -12.90 -4.53 -29.80
C PRO A 83 -11.52 -3.93 -29.47
N GLN A 84 -10.73 -4.62 -28.62
CA GLN A 84 -9.35 -4.25 -28.28
C GLN A 84 -8.37 -4.48 -29.46
N PRO A 85 -7.50 -3.52 -29.79
CA PRO A 85 -6.25 -3.77 -30.52
C PRO A 85 -5.06 -3.95 -29.56
N GLY A 86 -4.19 -4.92 -29.87
CA GLY A 86 -2.95 -5.20 -29.14
C GLY A 86 -1.93 -4.06 -29.23
N PHE A 87 -1.12 -3.90 -28.18
CA PHE A 87 -0.11 -2.85 -28.07
C PHE A 87 1.28 -3.32 -28.55
N PRO A 88 2.02 -2.52 -29.33
CA PRO A 88 3.42 -2.80 -29.67
C PRO A 88 4.37 -2.52 -28.50
N GLN A 89 5.48 -3.26 -28.44
CA GLN A 89 6.57 -3.16 -27.45
C GLN A 89 7.30 -1.81 -27.59
N LEU A 90 7.54 -1.10 -26.47
CA LEU A 90 8.27 0.18 -26.43
C LEU A 90 9.69 -0.01 -25.87
N ALA A 91 10.66 0.60 -26.55
CA ALA A 91 12.06 0.70 -26.14
C ALA A 91 12.28 1.85 -25.13
N VAL A 92 13.21 1.65 -24.20
CA VAL A 92 13.52 2.55 -23.07
C VAL A 92 14.86 3.24 -23.29
N PRO A 93 14.97 4.59 -23.24
CA PRO A 93 16.25 5.28 -23.07
C PRO A 93 16.58 5.49 -21.58
N GLN A 94 17.85 5.26 -21.23
CA GLN A 94 18.43 5.50 -19.91
C GLN A 94 18.92 6.95 -19.72
N GLN A 95 18.89 7.41 -18.46
CA GLN A 95 19.58 8.57 -17.85
C GLN A 95 18.99 9.97 -18.04
N ALA A 96 18.69 10.61 -16.90
CA ALA A 96 18.49 12.06 -16.77
C ALA A 96 19.84 12.75 -16.50
N PRO A 97 20.11 13.95 -17.04
CA PRO A 97 21.34 14.69 -16.74
C PRO A 97 21.31 15.29 -15.32
N GLY A 98 22.40 15.10 -14.59
CA GLY A 98 22.64 15.75 -13.30
C GLY A 98 23.09 17.20 -13.48
N TYR A 99 22.48 18.13 -12.74
CA TYR A 99 22.94 19.51 -12.70
C TYR A 99 24.00 19.68 -11.60
N GLY A 100 25.22 20.02 -12.06
CA GLY A 100 26.39 20.26 -11.23
C GLY A 100 26.36 21.60 -10.50
N GLN A 101 27.02 21.60 -9.35
CA GLN A 101 27.56 22.77 -8.69
C GLN A 101 28.62 23.43 -9.58
N SER A 102 28.51 24.73 -9.80
CA SER A 102 29.66 25.62 -9.99
C SER A 102 29.22 27.07 -9.72
N GLY A 103 29.76 27.66 -8.64
CA GLY A 103 29.74 29.11 -8.43
C GLY A 103 30.67 29.83 -9.42
N PRO A 104 30.67 31.18 -9.39
CA PRO A 104 31.74 31.81 -8.63
C PRO A 104 31.29 32.96 -7.72
N ALA A 105 32.20 33.29 -6.80
CA ALA A 105 32.08 34.30 -5.77
C ALA A 105 31.82 35.72 -6.34
N GLY A 106 30.90 36.44 -5.70
CA GLY A 106 30.67 37.87 -5.90
C GLY A 106 30.26 38.49 -4.57
N ALA A 107 31.15 39.34 -4.04
CA ALA A 107 30.99 40.04 -2.77
C ALA A 107 29.87 41.10 -2.83
N TYR A 108 29.10 41.23 -1.74
CA TYR A 108 28.32 42.42 -1.44
C TYR A 108 28.51 42.82 0.04
N PRO A 109 28.52 44.14 0.35
CA PRO A 109 29.02 44.67 1.61
C PRO A 109 28.00 44.55 2.76
N GLN A 110 28.51 44.26 3.95
CA GLN A 110 27.81 44.44 5.22
C GLN A 110 27.64 45.92 5.53
N ALA A 111 26.38 46.36 5.67
CA ALA A 111 26.04 47.57 6.42
C ALA A 111 25.76 47.15 7.88
N GLY A 112 26.59 47.64 8.78
CA GLY A 112 26.42 47.47 10.22
C GLY A 112 25.37 48.40 10.80
N TYR A 113 24.63 47.89 11.78
CA TYR A 113 24.11 48.70 12.88
C TYR A 113 24.43 48.01 14.18
N ALA A 114 25.10 48.76 15.04
CA ALA A 114 25.57 48.34 16.34
C ALA A 114 24.50 48.56 17.43
N SER A 115 24.54 47.66 18.39
CA SER A 115 24.40 47.86 19.84
C SER A 115 23.13 48.50 20.43
N GLY A 116 22.49 47.75 21.32
CA GLY A 116 21.70 48.28 22.42
C GLY A 116 21.41 47.17 23.44
N GLY A 117 22.33 46.98 24.39
CA GLY A 117 22.14 46.04 25.50
C GLY A 117 21.34 46.66 26.64
N TYR A 118 20.51 45.85 27.30
CA TYR A 118 20.11 46.03 28.69
C TYR A 118 20.06 44.66 29.37
N GLY A 119 20.64 44.61 30.57
CA GLY A 119 20.86 43.41 31.37
C GLY A 119 19.64 42.87 32.12
N PRO A 120 19.85 41.94 33.08
CA PRO A 120 18.84 41.00 33.55
C PRO A 120 18.01 41.54 34.72
N GLY A 121 16.72 41.21 34.72
CA GLY A 121 15.77 41.53 35.79
C GLY A 121 15.08 40.28 36.34
N MET A 122 15.01 40.21 37.67
CA MET A 122 14.62 39.06 38.50
C MET A 122 13.11 38.75 38.54
N ALA A 123 12.82 37.60 39.15
CA ALA A 123 11.56 36.89 39.32
C ALA A 123 10.45 37.56 40.17
N GLY A 124 9.21 37.09 40.01
CA GLY A 124 8.09 37.23 40.96
C GLY A 124 6.71 36.86 40.37
N PRO A 125 5.73 36.39 41.17
CA PRO A 125 5.11 35.07 40.97
C PRO A 125 3.61 35.09 40.56
N GLY A 126 3.15 34.03 39.89
CA GLY A 126 1.75 33.89 39.45
C GLY A 126 1.23 32.45 39.30
N VAL A 127 0.80 31.89 40.43
CA VAL A 127 -0.29 30.91 40.68
C VAL A 127 -0.33 29.54 39.95
N PRO A 128 -0.21 28.41 40.68
CA PRO A 128 -0.39 27.06 40.14
C PRO A 128 -1.87 26.61 40.13
N ARG A 129 -2.32 26.00 39.02
CA ARG A 129 -3.61 25.31 38.96
C ARG A 129 -3.49 23.89 39.54
N LYS A 130 -4.36 23.62 40.50
CA LYS A 130 -4.52 22.38 41.27
C LYS A 130 -4.89 21.19 40.37
N SER A 131 -4.16 20.09 40.49
CA SER A 131 -4.67 18.74 40.23
C SER A 131 -4.46 17.91 41.49
N GLY A 132 -5.56 17.49 42.12
CA GLY A 132 -5.55 16.70 43.35
C GLY A 132 -5.10 15.25 43.13
N PRO A 133 -4.69 14.54 44.21
CA PRO A 133 -4.11 13.22 44.13
C PRO A 133 -5.18 12.12 44.23
N GLY A 134 -5.25 11.25 43.21
CA GLY A 134 -6.04 10.02 43.22
C GLY A 134 -5.13 8.81 43.30
N ARG A 135 -5.03 8.22 44.50
CA ARG A 135 -4.32 6.98 44.80
C ARG A 135 -4.98 5.77 44.12
N TRP A 136 -4.10 4.84 43.76
CA TRP A 136 -4.34 3.43 43.44
C TRP A 136 -5.18 2.69 44.51
N ILE A 137 -5.96 1.67 44.10
CA ILE A 137 -5.88 0.25 44.52
C ILE A 137 -6.91 -0.60 43.72
N ALA A 138 -6.36 -1.63 43.06
CA ALA A 138 -6.82 -3.03 42.87
C ALA A 138 -8.15 -3.46 42.21
N GLY A 139 -8.00 -4.55 41.43
CA GLY A 139 -9.02 -5.54 41.03
C GLY A 139 -9.25 -5.53 39.51
N CYS A 140 -9.10 -6.59 38.71
CA CYS A 140 -8.95 -8.03 38.89
C CYS A 140 -8.48 -8.54 37.48
N GLY A 141 -7.43 -9.34 37.27
CA GLY A 141 -7.11 -10.58 37.96
C GLY A 141 -7.58 -11.85 37.23
N CYS A 142 -7.89 -11.83 35.90
CA CYS A 142 -8.36 -13.05 35.20
C CYS A 142 -7.83 -13.31 33.76
N LEU A 143 -6.92 -12.51 33.17
CA LEU A 143 -6.51 -12.72 31.76
C LEU A 143 -5.07 -13.19 31.53
N ALA A 144 -4.30 -13.46 32.59
CA ALA A 144 -2.90 -13.90 32.46
C ALA A 144 -2.70 -15.43 32.35
N LEU A 145 -3.74 -16.24 32.61
CA LEU A 145 -3.61 -17.72 32.61
C LEU A 145 -3.82 -18.38 31.23
N VAL A 146 -4.34 -17.67 30.23
CA VAL A 146 -4.55 -18.23 28.89
C VAL A 146 -3.28 -18.10 28.02
N PHE A 147 -2.37 -17.19 28.34
CA PHE A 147 -1.17 -16.94 27.53
C PHE A 147 -0.01 -17.93 27.79
N VAL A 148 0.01 -18.61 28.94
CA VAL A 148 1.12 -19.50 29.34
C VAL A 148 0.93 -20.95 28.86
N LEU A 149 -0.30 -21.41 28.62
CA LEU A 149 -0.55 -22.79 28.16
C LEU A 149 -0.32 -23.02 26.66
N VAL A 150 -0.25 -21.96 25.84
CA VAL A 150 -0.03 -22.09 24.39
C VAL A 150 1.46 -22.12 24.03
N LEU A 151 2.35 -21.61 24.89
CA LEU A 151 3.80 -21.58 24.63
C LEU A 151 4.55 -22.86 25.05
N VAL A 152 3.95 -23.75 25.83
CA VAL A 152 4.56 -25.03 26.23
C VAL A 152 4.37 -26.14 25.18
N GLY A 153 3.47 -25.95 24.20
CA GLY A 153 3.23 -26.93 23.13
C GLY A 153 4.21 -26.92 21.95
N PHE A 154 5.22 -26.04 21.97
CA PHE A 154 6.15 -25.84 20.84
C PHE A 154 7.59 -26.33 21.06
N GLY A 155 7.86 -27.04 22.16
CA GLY A 155 9.15 -27.69 22.38
C GLY A 155 9.01 -29.22 22.37
N LEU A 156 9.77 -29.89 21.51
CA LEU A 156 9.96 -31.35 21.36
C LEU A 156 9.22 -31.99 20.19
N GLY A 157 9.86 -31.95 19.02
CA GLY A 157 9.47 -32.76 17.87
C GLY A 157 10.33 -32.58 16.62
N GLY A 158 11.60 -32.21 16.77
CA GLY A 158 12.53 -32.06 15.65
C GLY A 158 13.93 -32.44 16.09
N LEU A 159 14.34 -33.68 15.82
CA LEU A 159 15.70 -34.16 15.63
C LEU A 159 15.64 -35.64 15.24
N ASN A 160 15.84 -35.95 13.96
CA ASN A 160 16.62 -37.10 13.50
C ASN A 160 16.75 -37.08 11.97
N ALA A 161 17.87 -36.52 11.53
CA ALA A 161 18.49 -36.83 10.24
C ALA A 161 20.00 -36.91 10.49
N ILE A 162 20.56 -38.12 10.55
CA ILE A 162 22.01 -38.38 10.40
C ILE A 162 22.21 -39.75 9.71
N PHE A 163 22.63 -39.66 8.45
CA PHE A 163 23.59 -40.43 7.64
C PHE A 163 23.58 -41.97 7.48
N SER A 164 23.75 -42.34 6.20
CA SER A 164 24.10 -43.63 5.61
C SER A 164 25.40 -44.24 6.12
N ALA A 165 25.44 -45.57 6.18
CA ALA A 165 26.63 -46.37 5.84
C ALA A 165 26.15 -47.67 5.17
N GLY A 166 26.69 -47.95 3.98
CA GLY A 166 26.36 -49.16 3.23
C GLY A 166 27.11 -50.37 3.76
N ASP A 167 26.55 -51.55 3.49
CA ASP A 167 27.38 -52.73 3.29
C ASP A 167 26.81 -53.61 2.19
N ARG A 168 27.73 -54.03 1.31
CA ARG A 168 27.51 -54.95 0.20
C ARG A 168 27.53 -56.36 0.74
N GLN A 169 26.50 -57.15 0.50
CA GLN A 169 26.61 -58.60 0.33
C GLN A 169 25.50 -59.09 -0.60
N GLY A 170 25.90 -59.74 -1.69
CA GLY A 170 25.01 -60.16 -2.76
C GLY A 170 24.46 -61.57 -2.62
N ARG A 171 23.29 -61.81 -3.21
CA ARG A 171 22.97 -62.95 -4.10
C ARG A 171 21.51 -62.83 -4.62
N PRO A 172 21.12 -63.55 -5.69
CA PRO A 172 20.25 -63.02 -6.74
C PRO A 172 18.84 -63.63 -6.79
N GLY A 173 17.95 -62.90 -7.46
CA GLY A 173 16.82 -63.46 -8.22
C GLY A 173 15.52 -63.68 -7.45
N ALA A 174 14.51 -62.83 -7.71
CA ALA A 174 13.17 -63.28 -8.13
C ALA A 174 12.21 -62.09 -8.28
N ALA A 175 11.49 -62.11 -9.41
CA ALA A 175 10.17 -61.52 -9.66
C ALA A 175 10.03 -59.98 -9.59
N GLN A 176 10.07 -59.36 -10.78
CA GLN A 176 9.27 -58.16 -11.07
C GLN A 176 7.80 -58.48 -10.76
N LYS A 177 7.29 -57.91 -9.66
CA LYS A 177 5.86 -57.84 -9.37
C LYS A 177 5.24 -56.69 -10.19
N PRO A 178 3.98 -56.81 -10.63
CA PRO A 178 3.34 -55.83 -11.51
C PRO A 178 3.27 -54.45 -10.85
N LEU A 179 3.36 -53.38 -11.66
CA LEU A 179 2.93 -52.04 -11.29
C LEU A 179 1.46 -52.08 -10.87
N ILE A 180 1.20 -52.27 -9.58
CA ILE A 180 -0.11 -52.10 -8.98
C ILE A 180 -0.32 -50.59 -8.83
N ASN A 181 -1.45 -50.11 -9.35
CA ASN A 181 -2.05 -48.81 -9.09
C ASN A 181 -1.65 -48.28 -7.70
N GLY A 182 -1.05 -47.07 -7.65
CA GLY A 182 -0.56 -46.49 -6.41
C GLY A 182 -1.61 -46.59 -5.28
N PRO A 183 -1.19 -46.91 -4.04
CA PRO A 183 -2.14 -47.30 -3.00
C PRO A 183 -3.10 -46.14 -2.71
N SER A 184 -4.40 -46.41 -2.87
CA SER A 184 -5.46 -45.55 -2.35
C SER A 184 -5.24 -45.34 -0.85
N ALA A 185 -5.58 -44.16 -0.34
CA ALA A 185 -5.45 -43.84 1.08
C ALA A 185 -6.13 -44.91 1.95
N SER A 186 -5.53 -45.27 3.09
CA SER A 186 -6.11 -46.27 4.00
C SER A 186 -7.50 -45.82 4.49
N PRO A 187 -8.40 -46.73 4.90
CA PRO A 187 -9.74 -46.34 5.36
C PRO A 187 -9.74 -45.25 6.45
N GLY A 188 -8.84 -45.35 7.42
CA GLY A 188 -8.66 -44.32 8.45
C GLY A 188 -8.15 -42.98 7.91
N ALA A 189 -7.29 -42.99 6.88
CA ALA A 189 -6.89 -41.76 6.20
C ALA A 189 -8.05 -41.12 5.41
N GLN A 190 -8.90 -41.93 4.78
CA GLN A 190 -10.08 -41.42 4.05
C GLN A 190 -11.08 -40.75 4.98
N GLU A 191 -11.34 -41.32 6.16
CA GLU A 191 -12.20 -40.69 7.16
C GLU A 191 -11.67 -39.31 7.60
N GLN A 192 -10.37 -39.22 7.87
CA GLN A 192 -9.74 -37.96 8.25
C GLN A 192 -9.77 -36.93 7.12
N LEU A 193 -9.60 -37.36 5.86
CA LEU A 193 -9.71 -36.48 4.70
C LEU A 193 -11.14 -35.94 4.50
N ARG A 194 -12.19 -36.71 4.81
CA ARG A 194 -13.57 -36.17 4.84
C ARG A 194 -13.75 -35.12 5.92
N ALA A 195 -13.13 -35.30 7.09
CA ALA A 195 -13.14 -34.29 8.15
C ALA A 195 -12.36 -33.04 7.75
N PHE A 196 -11.23 -33.20 7.05
CA PHE A 196 -10.49 -32.10 6.44
C PHE A 196 -11.38 -31.31 5.47
N ASP A 197 -12.05 -31.98 4.53
CA ASP A 197 -12.96 -31.35 3.57
C ASP A 197 -14.08 -30.57 4.27
N ALA A 198 -14.61 -31.10 5.37
CA ALA A 198 -15.63 -30.41 6.17
C ALA A 198 -15.09 -29.14 6.87
N GLU A 199 -13.84 -29.12 7.34
CA GLU A 199 -13.22 -27.91 7.88
C GLU A 199 -12.93 -26.88 6.77
N MET A 200 -12.49 -27.34 5.59
CA MET A 200 -12.26 -26.49 4.42
C MET A 200 -13.54 -25.86 3.90
N ALA A 201 -14.66 -26.60 3.86
CA ALA A 201 -15.96 -26.05 3.49
C ALA A 201 -16.40 -24.91 4.43
N LYS A 202 -16.14 -25.04 5.74
CA LYS A 202 -16.41 -23.97 6.71
C LYS A 202 -15.45 -22.80 6.55
N PHE A 203 -14.18 -23.08 6.24
CA PHE A 203 -13.20 -22.04 5.92
C PHE A 203 -13.67 -21.21 4.71
N ASP A 204 -14.12 -21.87 3.63
CA ASP A 204 -14.59 -21.21 2.42
C ASP A 204 -15.83 -20.34 2.67
N GLN A 205 -16.76 -20.82 3.50
CA GLN A 205 -17.91 -20.02 3.94
C GLN A 205 -17.49 -18.74 4.67
N LEU A 206 -16.48 -18.80 5.54
CA LEU A 206 -15.92 -17.62 6.20
C LEU A 206 -15.18 -16.73 5.19
N ALA A 207 -14.37 -17.30 4.32
CA ALA A 207 -13.58 -16.58 3.33
C ALA A 207 -14.46 -15.84 2.30
N ALA A 208 -15.67 -16.35 2.02
CA ALA A 208 -16.64 -15.67 1.17
C ALA A 208 -17.01 -14.26 1.68
N THR A 209 -16.94 -14.03 3.01
CA THR A 209 -17.16 -12.70 3.60
C THR A 209 -16.08 -11.68 3.23
N LEU A 210 -14.92 -12.16 2.77
CA LEU A 210 -13.78 -11.35 2.35
C LEU A 210 -13.77 -11.07 0.85
N LYS A 211 -14.75 -11.58 0.07
CA LYS A 211 -14.70 -11.60 -1.41
C LYS A 211 -14.38 -10.24 -2.04
N ASN A 212 -14.80 -9.13 -1.44
CA ASN A 212 -14.58 -7.78 -1.97
C ASN A 212 -13.55 -6.97 -1.18
N ASN A 213 -12.77 -7.61 -0.32
CA ASN A 213 -11.77 -6.94 0.49
C ASN A 213 -10.37 -7.07 -0.16
N PRO A 214 -9.62 -5.96 -0.32
CA PRO A 214 -8.33 -5.99 -1.00
C PRO A 214 -7.25 -6.77 -0.26
N VAL A 215 -7.34 -6.86 1.07
CA VAL A 215 -6.37 -7.58 1.90
C VAL A 215 -6.78 -9.01 2.25
N ALA A 216 -7.84 -9.53 1.60
CA ALA A 216 -8.33 -10.90 1.78
C ALA A 216 -7.23 -11.98 1.67
N PRO A 217 -6.25 -11.91 0.73
CA PRO A 217 -5.20 -12.91 0.62
C PRO A 217 -4.34 -13.04 1.90
N ILE A 218 -4.11 -11.94 2.62
CA ILE A 218 -3.35 -11.94 3.88
C ILE A 218 -4.25 -12.41 5.03
N VAL A 219 -5.48 -11.90 5.10
CA VAL A 219 -6.44 -12.26 6.16
C VAL A 219 -6.77 -13.74 6.15
N ALA A 220 -6.93 -14.34 4.97
CA ALA A 220 -7.17 -15.78 4.80
C ALA A 220 -5.89 -16.63 4.82
N ASP A 221 -4.70 -16.00 4.90
CA ASP A 221 -3.40 -16.66 4.77
C ASP A 221 -3.34 -17.61 3.56
N ALA A 222 -3.56 -17.03 2.37
CA ALA A 222 -3.68 -17.78 1.13
C ALA A 222 -2.44 -18.63 0.79
N ARG A 223 -1.25 -18.25 1.30
CA ARG A 223 -0.01 -19.03 1.12
C ARG A 223 -0.07 -20.34 1.89
N SER A 224 -0.40 -20.29 3.19
CA SER A 224 -0.56 -21.48 4.02
C SER A 224 -1.70 -22.37 3.53
N LEU A 225 -2.81 -21.76 3.08
CA LEU A 225 -3.96 -22.49 2.54
C LEU A 225 -3.57 -23.35 1.33
N ARG A 226 -2.90 -22.75 0.33
CA ARG A 226 -2.44 -23.47 -0.86
C ARG A 226 -1.48 -24.61 -0.52
N SER A 227 -0.56 -24.38 0.42
CA SER A 227 0.37 -25.41 0.89
C SER A 227 -0.37 -26.56 1.57
N LEU A 228 -1.38 -26.26 2.38
CA LEU A 228 -2.23 -27.26 3.04
C LEU A 228 -3.03 -28.08 2.03
N GLU A 229 -3.70 -27.44 1.07
CA GLU A 229 -4.45 -28.10 0.00
C GLU A 229 -3.57 -28.97 -0.89
N THR A 230 -2.35 -28.50 -1.20
CA THR A 230 -1.39 -29.27 -1.99
C THR A 230 -0.97 -30.54 -1.27
N ARG A 231 -0.67 -30.45 0.04
CA ARG A 231 -0.33 -31.61 0.86
C ARG A 231 -1.50 -32.59 0.97
N ALA A 232 -2.73 -32.10 1.10
CA ALA A 232 -3.93 -32.94 1.16
C ALA A 232 -4.20 -33.74 -0.13
N LYS A 233 -3.69 -33.28 -1.27
CA LYS A 233 -3.78 -33.99 -2.56
C LYS A 233 -2.69 -35.05 -2.76
N THR A 234 -1.76 -35.21 -1.83
CA THR A 234 -0.68 -36.20 -1.94
C THR A 234 -1.27 -37.62 -1.93
N PRO A 235 -0.97 -38.48 -2.91
CA PRO A 235 -1.42 -39.87 -2.90
C PRO A 235 -0.83 -40.67 -1.73
N GLY A 236 -1.55 -41.69 -1.25
CA GLY A 236 -1.03 -42.63 -0.25
C GLY A 236 -0.82 -42.04 1.15
N LEU A 237 -1.55 -40.98 1.54
CA LEU A 237 -1.46 -40.40 2.88
C LEU A 237 -1.73 -41.43 3.97
N SER A 238 -0.90 -41.42 5.02
CA SER A 238 -1.15 -42.19 6.23
C SER A 238 -2.30 -41.57 7.04
N ALA A 239 -2.96 -42.36 7.90
CA ALA A 239 -4.02 -41.84 8.78
C ALA A 239 -3.50 -40.70 9.67
N ARG A 240 -2.28 -40.82 10.20
CA ARG A 240 -1.63 -39.78 11.00
C ARG A 240 -1.41 -38.48 10.22
N SER A 241 -0.91 -38.60 8.98
CA SER A 241 -0.73 -37.44 8.10
C SER A 241 -2.06 -36.73 7.83
N ALA A 242 -3.11 -37.51 7.55
CA ALA A 242 -4.45 -36.97 7.31
C ALA A 242 -5.02 -36.29 8.57
N THR A 243 -4.85 -36.86 9.77
CA THR A 243 -5.23 -36.22 11.03
C THR A 243 -4.53 -34.88 11.25
N ASN A 244 -3.23 -34.80 10.95
CA ASN A 244 -2.48 -33.54 11.07
C ASN A 244 -3.03 -32.47 10.11
N LEU A 245 -3.32 -32.84 8.86
CA LEU A 245 -3.93 -31.93 7.88
C LEU A 245 -5.29 -31.41 8.37
N THR A 246 -6.14 -32.27 8.92
CA THR A 246 -7.44 -31.88 9.49
C THR A 246 -7.27 -30.91 10.67
N ALA A 247 -6.29 -31.15 11.54
CA ALA A 247 -6.00 -30.26 12.67
C ALA A 247 -5.50 -28.88 12.19
N GLU A 248 -4.63 -28.84 11.18
CA GLU A 248 -4.16 -27.61 10.55
C GLU A 248 -5.31 -26.84 9.88
N ALA A 249 -6.19 -27.51 9.14
CA ALA A 249 -7.38 -26.90 8.51
C ALA A 249 -8.32 -26.28 9.56
N ARG A 250 -8.59 -27.01 10.65
CA ARG A 250 -9.37 -26.49 11.79
C ARG A 250 -8.72 -25.25 12.39
N GLN A 251 -7.40 -25.27 12.61
CA GLN A 251 -6.68 -24.13 13.16
C GLN A 251 -6.75 -22.92 12.23
N MET A 252 -6.59 -23.11 10.92
CA MET A 252 -6.73 -22.05 9.93
C MET A 252 -8.14 -21.44 9.94
N ARG A 253 -9.18 -22.28 9.96
CA ARG A 253 -10.59 -21.84 10.08
C ARG A 253 -10.82 -21.02 11.34
N GLN A 254 -10.34 -21.49 12.51
CA GLN A 254 -10.47 -20.77 13.78
C GLN A 254 -9.75 -19.42 13.76
N LYS A 255 -8.53 -19.36 13.20
CA LYS A 255 -7.80 -18.10 13.04
C LYS A 255 -8.55 -17.12 12.14
N LEU A 256 -9.13 -17.59 11.04
CA LEU A 256 -9.93 -16.75 10.14
C LEU A 256 -11.20 -16.24 10.85
N GLU A 257 -11.90 -17.10 11.59
CA GLU A 257 -13.06 -16.73 12.39
C GLU A 257 -12.73 -15.63 13.41
N GLN A 258 -11.62 -15.78 14.14
CA GLN A 258 -11.12 -14.76 15.08
C GLN A 258 -10.79 -13.44 14.39
N ARG A 259 -10.13 -13.48 13.22
CA ARG A 259 -9.81 -12.28 12.44
C ARG A 259 -11.06 -11.55 11.96
N ILE A 260 -12.08 -12.28 11.51
CA ILE A 260 -13.38 -11.72 11.10
C ILE A 260 -14.09 -11.07 12.30
N ALA A 261 -14.08 -11.72 13.46
CA ALA A 261 -14.68 -11.16 14.68
C ALA A 261 -13.96 -9.87 15.12
N ALA A 262 -12.62 -9.88 15.15
CA ALA A 262 -11.82 -8.71 15.51
C ALA A 262 -12.05 -7.54 14.53
N ALA A 263 -12.13 -7.83 13.23
CA ALA A 263 -12.38 -6.81 12.22
C ALA A 263 -13.75 -6.14 12.38
N LYS A 264 -14.79 -6.88 12.79
CA LYS A 264 -16.12 -6.30 13.06
C LYS A 264 -16.08 -5.26 14.18
N VAL A 265 -15.26 -5.49 15.21
CA VAL A 265 -15.09 -4.55 16.34
C VAL A 265 -14.35 -3.29 15.89
N ARG A 266 -13.34 -3.43 15.02
CA ARG A 266 -12.50 -2.31 14.59
C ARG A 266 -13.18 -1.32 13.65
N ARG A 267 -14.17 -1.72 12.86
CA ARG A 267 -14.87 -0.88 11.83
C ARG A 267 -15.58 0.39 12.35
N ALA A 268 -15.37 0.80 13.59
CA ALA A 268 -16.19 1.77 14.28
C ALA A 268 -15.63 3.20 14.25
N ASN A 269 -14.45 3.46 13.67
CA ASN A 269 -13.71 4.72 13.84
C ASN A 269 -13.78 5.22 15.28
N ALA A 270 -13.28 4.40 16.21
CA ALA A 270 -13.57 4.55 17.63
C ALA A 270 -12.97 5.84 18.22
N SER A 271 -11.86 6.33 17.66
CA SER A 271 -11.25 7.61 18.04
C SER A 271 -11.97 8.83 17.42
N GLY A 272 -12.75 8.63 16.36
CA GLY A 272 -13.34 9.70 15.56
C GLY A 272 -12.34 10.45 14.67
N SER A 273 -11.11 9.96 14.55
CA SER A 273 -10.06 10.59 13.76
C SER A 273 -10.26 10.37 12.25
N VAL A 274 -9.61 11.20 11.43
CA VAL A 274 -9.72 11.11 9.96
C VAL A 274 -8.96 9.89 9.45
N SER A 275 -7.76 9.66 9.97
CA SER A 275 -6.88 8.55 9.60
C SER A 275 -7.48 7.20 9.94
N GLU A 276 -8.06 7.02 11.14
CA GLU A 276 -8.75 5.78 11.49
C GLU A 276 -9.97 5.56 10.58
N GLY A 277 -10.79 6.58 10.33
CA GLY A 277 -11.94 6.47 9.44
C GLY A 277 -11.56 6.04 8.01
N LEU A 278 -10.44 6.55 7.47
CA LEU A 278 -9.92 6.15 6.17
C LEU A 278 -9.45 4.69 6.17
N VAL A 279 -8.65 4.28 7.17
CA VAL A 279 -8.13 2.91 7.29
C VAL A 279 -9.27 1.90 7.49
N ASP A 280 -10.24 2.22 8.34
CA ASP A 280 -11.41 1.37 8.60
C ASP A 280 -12.25 1.16 7.34
N SER A 281 -12.51 2.23 6.59
CA SER A 281 -13.26 2.17 5.34
C SER A 281 -12.53 1.33 4.29
N ALA A 282 -11.22 1.55 4.15
CA ALA A 282 -10.34 0.88 3.21
C ALA A 282 -10.21 -0.63 3.48
N GLY A 283 -9.96 -0.98 4.74
CA GLY A 283 -9.70 -2.34 5.17
C GLY A 283 -10.95 -3.10 5.61
N ASN A 284 -12.12 -2.45 5.74
CA ASN A 284 -13.31 -3.01 6.39
C ASN A 284 -12.93 -3.62 7.76
N GLY A 285 -12.16 -2.89 8.56
CA GLY A 285 -11.59 -3.27 9.87
C GLY A 285 -10.53 -4.38 9.85
N PHE A 286 -10.13 -4.89 8.69
CA PHE A 286 -9.05 -5.88 8.59
C PHE A 286 -7.65 -5.25 8.56
N ILE A 287 -7.57 -3.95 8.26
CA ILE A 287 -6.36 -3.15 8.41
C ILE A 287 -6.53 -2.36 9.71
N ASP A 288 -5.51 -2.40 10.56
CA ASP A 288 -5.41 -1.67 11.82
C ASP A 288 -4.63 -0.38 11.62
N ILE A 289 -4.78 0.57 12.53
CA ILE A 289 -4.03 1.82 12.56
C ILE A 289 -3.35 2.00 13.90
N ARG A 290 -2.12 2.52 13.90
CA ARG A 290 -1.39 2.90 15.11
C ARG A 290 -0.69 4.23 14.91
N TRP A 291 -0.80 5.13 15.89
CA TRP A 291 -0.13 6.43 15.89
C TRP A 291 1.25 6.36 16.56
N ASP A 292 2.09 5.42 16.15
CA ASP A 292 3.39 5.11 16.76
C ASP A 292 4.56 5.12 15.75
N ALA A 293 4.40 5.75 14.57
CA ALA A 293 5.40 5.76 13.50
C ALA A 293 6.80 6.20 13.95
N ALA A 294 6.90 7.12 14.91
CA ALA A 294 8.17 7.59 15.47
C ALA A 294 9.04 6.44 16.05
N THR A 295 8.39 5.37 16.53
CA THR A 295 9.06 4.16 17.03
C THR A 295 8.98 3.02 16.03
N ALA A 296 7.86 2.91 15.31
CA ALA A 296 7.56 1.79 14.46
C ALA A 296 8.31 1.84 13.11
N CYS A 297 8.40 3.01 12.48
CA CYS A 297 8.76 3.11 11.05
C CYS A 297 10.26 3.16 10.76
N GLY A 298 11.09 2.88 11.76
CA GLY A 298 12.53 3.00 11.64
C GLY A 298 12.96 4.47 11.47
N LYS A 299 14.13 4.82 11.99
CA LYS A 299 14.69 6.15 11.74
C LYS A 299 15.31 6.16 10.36
N ALA A 300 14.52 6.37 9.29
CA ALA A 300 15.13 6.76 8.03
C ALA A 300 15.77 8.13 8.25
N LYS A 301 17.09 8.15 8.47
CA LYS A 301 17.89 9.37 8.58
C LYS A 301 17.98 10.00 7.19
N SER A 302 16.89 10.54 6.68
CA SER A 302 17.00 11.51 5.59
C SER A 302 17.43 12.83 6.22
N LYS A 303 18.42 13.50 5.61
CA LYS A 303 18.87 14.83 6.06
C LYS A 303 17.83 15.93 5.79
N THR A 304 16.68 15.57 5.24
CA THR A 304 15.75 16.50 4.57
C THR A 304 14.26 16.20 4.83
N GLY A 305 13.91 15.27 5.72
CA GLY A 305 12.51 14.89 5.94
C GLY A 305 12.31 13.84 7.04
N GLN A 306 11.12 13.85 7.62
CA GLN A 306 10.64 12.95 8.69
C GLN A 306 9.80 11.83 8.09
N THR A 307 10.02 10.58 8.52
CA THR A 307 9.12 9.47 8.19
C THR A 307 7.84 9.64 9.00
N VAL A 308 6.73 9.90 8.29
CA VAL A 308 5.42 10.16 8.90
C VAL A 308 4.53 8.93 8.96
N GLY A 309 4.86 7.87 8.22
CA GLY A 309 4.11 6.63 8.16
C GLY A 309 4.92 5.43 7.66
N CYS A 310 4.38 4.23 7.86
CA CYS A 310 4.85 2.99 7.24
C CYS A 310 3.83 1.85 7.37
N VAL A 311 3.95 0.86 6.50
CA VAL A 311 3.44 -0.51 6.70
C VAL A 311 4.63 -1.47 6.77
N LYS A 312 4.68 -2.31 7.82
CA LYS A 312 5.81 -3.22 8.02
C LYS A 312 5.62 -4.51 7.23
N GLY A 313 6.69 -5.02 6.62
CA GLY A 313 6.65 -6.33 5.94
C GLY A 313 6.27 -7.51 6.86
N SER A 314 6.57 -7.42 8.16
CA SER A 314 6.22 -8.39 9.19
C SER A 314 4.81 -8.20 9.78
N ASP A 315 4.22 -7.03 9.61
CA ASP A 315 2.87 -6.70 10.08
C ASP A 315 2.12 -5.89 9.00
N PRO A 316 1.74 -6.55 7.90
CA PRO A 316 1.26 -5.86 6.71
C PRO A 316 -0.19 -5.40 6.76
N LEU A 317 -0.88 -5.70 7.87
CA LEU A 317 -2.25 -5.28 8.13
C LEU A 317 -2.31 -4.17 9.17
N THR A 318 -1.20 -3.48 9.44
CA THR A 318 -1.14 -2.34 10.35
C THR A 318 -0.50 -1.16 9.65
N VAL A 319 -1.25 -0.06 9.56
CA VAL A 319 -0.75 1.24 9.13
C VAL A 319 -0.23 1.98 10.35
N HIS A 320 1.06 2.25 10.38
CA HIS A 320 1.68 3.07 11.42
C HIS A 320 1.80 4.51 10.91
N LEU A 321 1.32 5.48 11.69
CA LEU A 321 1.38 6.91 11.39
C LEU A 321 1.91 7.70 12.58
N LEU A 322 2.36 8.93 12.34
CA LEU A 322 2.48 9.91 13.41
C LEU A 322 1.09 10.32 13.91
N PRO A 323 0.98 10.87 15.13
CA PRO A 323 -0.26 11.49 15.58
C PRO A 323 -0.76 12.53 14.57
N GLU A 324 -2.09 12.66 14.39
CA GLU A 324 -2.67 13.61 13.42
C GLU A 324 -2.24 15.07 13.67
N SER A 325 -1.93 15.41 14.93
CA SER A 325 -1.41 16.74 15.30
C SER A 325 -0.03 17.07 14.73
N GLU A 326 0.70 16.09 14.19
CA GLU A 326 1.99 16.29 13.54
C GLU A 326 1.85 16.61 12.04
N PHE A 327 0.64 16.52 11.48
CA PHE A 327 0.35 16.89 10.10
C PHE A 327 -0.03 18.37 10.03
N SER A 328 0.47 19.05 9.00
CA SER A 328 0.31 20.50 8.87
C SER A 328 -1.04 20.88 8.25
N GLU A 329 -1.63 20.00 7.45
CA GLU A 329 -2.92 20.20 6.80
C GLU A 329 -3.81 18.92 6.93
N ASP A 330 -5.04 18.95 6.41
CA ASP A 330 -5.83 17.71 6.26
C ASP A 330 -5.41 16.96 4.99
N TRP A 331 -4.87 17.68 4.01
CA TRP A 331 -4.45 17.12 2.73
C TRP A 331 -3.23 16.21 2.84
N ASP A 332 -2.18 16.61 3.58
CA ASP A 332 -0.98 15.80 3.79
C ASP A 332 -1.29 14.53 4.59
N LEU A 333 -2.14 14.61 5.62
CA LEU A 333 -2.66 13.46 6.36
C LEU A 333 -3.35 12.46 5.42
N ARG A 334 -4.31 12.93 4.62
CA ARG A 334 -5.06 12.09 3.68
C ARG A 334 -4.16 11.42 2.64
N MET A 335 -3.26 12.19 2.03
CA MET A 335 -2.30 11.67 1.05
C MET A 335 -1.41 10.59 1.66
N THR A 336 -0.94 10.81 2.88
CA THR A 336 -0.11 9.86 3.63
C THR A 336 -0.88 8.58 3.97
N VAL A 337 -2.10 8.69 4.51
CA VAL A 337 -2.91 7.51 4.85
C VAL A 337 -3.17 6.63 3.63
N ILE A 338 -3.54 7.24 2.50
CA ILE A 338 -3.78 6.50 1.25
C ILE A 338 -2.48 5.89 0.69
N HIS A 339 -1.34 6.54 0.90
CA HIS A 339 -0.02 6.02 0.51
C HIS A 339 0.29 4.74 1.29
N GLU A 340 0.15 4.80 2.62
CA GLU A 340 0.39 3.62 3.47
C GLU A 340 -0.59 2.47 3.18
N LEU A 341 -1.85 2.78 2.89
CA LEU A 341 -2.81 1.77 2.46
C LEU A 341 -2.40 1.10 1.13
N ALA A 342 -1.78 1.85 0.20
CA ALA A 342 -1.26 1.28 -1.03
C ALA A 342 -0.18 0.22 -0.75
N HIS A 343 0.68 0.40 0.25
CA HIS A 343 1.65 -0.62 0.67
C HIS A 343 0.97 -1.89 1.22
N ALA A 344 -0.08 -1.75 2.03
CA ALA A 344 -0.87 -2.90 2.49
C ALA A 344 -1.47 -3.68 1.31
N TYR A 345 -1.91 -2.98 0.25
CA TYR A 345 -2.46 -3.58 -0.96
C TYR A 345 -1.39 -4.24 -1.85
N GLN A 346 -0.24 -3.61 -2.04
CA GLN A 346 0.91 -4.21 -2.73
C GLN A 346 1.29 -5.54 -2.06
N ARG A 347 1.34 -5.54 -0.73
CA ARG A 347 1.63 -6.75 0.04
C ARG A 347 0.55 -7.84 -0.10
N ALA A 348 -0.71 -7.44 -0.19
CA ALA A 348 -1.81 -8.39 -0.42
C ALA A 348 -1.75 -9.01 -1.82
N ASP A 349 -1.37 -8.24 -2.84
CA ASP A 349 -1.14 -8.71 -4.20
C ASP A 349 0.02 -9.73 -4.24
N GLU A 350 1.14 -9.44 -3.57
CA GLU A 350 2.24 -10.40 -3.37
C GLU A 350 1.81 -11.68 -2.62
N TRP A 351 0.91 -11.56 -1.64
CA TRP A 351 0.43 -12.74 -0.92
C TRP A 351 -0.41 -13.65 -1.82
N SER A 352 -1.11 -13.04 -2.78
CA SER A 352 -1.95 -13.73 -3.76
C SER A 352 -1.14 -14.50 -4.81
N SER A 353 0.07 -14.03 -5.16
CA SER A 353 0.86 -14.51 -6.30
C SER A 353 1.51 -15.90 -6.12
N ALA A 354 1.33 -16.57 -4.99
CA ALA A 354 1.85 -17.93 -4.75
C ALA A 354 3.37 -18.10 -4.98
N GLY A 355 4.15 -17.03 -4.81
CA GLY A 355 5.60 -17.04 -5.03
C GLY A 355 6.02 -16.67 -6.45
N SER A 356 5.08 -16.38 -7.36
CA SER A 356 5.38 -15.65 -8.59
C SER A 356 5.46 -14.14 -8.31
N GLU A 357 5.96 -13.40 -9.29
CA GLU A 357 5.92 -11.94 -9.30
C GLU A 357 4.46 -11.44 -9.15
N SER A 358 4.22 -10.42 -8.32
CA SER A 358 2.89 -9.81 -8.12
C SER A 358 2.49 -8.95 -9.33
N ARG A 359 1.25 -8.42 -9.38
CA ARG A 359 0.90 -7.47 -10.45
C ARG A 359 1.62 -6.15 -10.25
N ALA A 360 1.72 -5.69 -9.01
CA ALA A 360 2.49 -4.50 -8.64
C ALA A 360 3.96 -4.63 -9.10
N ASP A 361 4.62 -5.72 -8.72
CA ASP A 361 6.02 -6.02 -9.07
C ASP A 361 6.20 -5.96 -10.60
N ARG A 362 5.29 -6.56 -11.37
CA ARG A 362 5.36 -6.52 -12.85
C ARG A 362 5.24 -5.12 -13.43
N LEU A 363 4.44 -4.24 -12.82
CA LEU A 363 4.34 -2.85 -13.29
C LEU A 363 5.67 -2.11 -13.04
N VAL A 364 6.22 -2.28 -11.84
CA VAL A 364 7.49 -1.69 -11.42
C VAL A 364 8.66 -2.23 -12.26
N ALA A 365 8.73 -3.54 -12.48
CA ALA A 365 9.75 -4.19 -13.30
C ALA A 365 9.73 -3.72 -14.77
N ARG A 366 8.54 -3.35 -15.30
CA ARG A 366 8.38 -2.77 -16.64
C ARG A 366 8.81 -1.31 -16.74
N GLY A 367 9.29 -0.70 -15.66
CA GLY A 367 9.79 0.68 -15.65
C GLY A 367 8.76 1.73 -15.24
N LEU A 368 7.52 1.35 -14.93
CA LEU A 368 6.55 2.30 -14.39
C LEU A 368 6.98 2.75 -13.00
N PHE A 369 6.49 3.92 -12.57
CA PHE A 369 6.75 4.48 -11.25
C PHE A 369 8.25 4.66 -10.96
N GLN A 370 9.04 4.86 -12.02
CA GLN A 370 10.51 4.91 -11.95
C GLN A 370 11.11 3.70 -11.22
N LYS A 371 10.50 2.52 -11.37
CA LYS A 371 10.92 1.27 -10.75
C LYS A 371 10.95 1.32 -9.20
N SER A 372 10.00 2.03 -8.58
CA SER A 372 9.90 2.14 -7.13
C SER A 372 8.49 1.85 -6.62
N ASP A 373 8.38 0.94 -5.65
CA ASP A 373 7.11 0.62 -4.96
C ASP A 373 6.57 1.81 -4.17
N GLU A 374 7.46 2.63 -3.59
CA GLU A 374 7.12 3.89 -2.92
C GLU A 374 6.48 4.89 -3.89
N LYS A 375 7.02 4.99 -5.11
CA LYS A 375 6.45 5.89 -6.15
C LYS A 375 5.15 5.33 -6.72
N MET A 376 4.98 4.01 -6.71
CA MET A 376 3.70 3.39 -7.03
C MET A 376 2.65 3.73 -5.96
N ALA A 377 3.03 3.73 -4.67
CA ALA A 377 2.17 4.16 -3.57
C ALA A 377 1.83 5.66 -3.65
N ASP A 378 2.81 6.52 -3.96
CA ASP A 378 2.60 7.94 -4.27
C ASP A 378 1.59 8.10 -5.42
N CYS A 379 1.77 7.35 -6.52
CA CYS A 379 0.83 7.37 -7.64
C CYS A 379 -0.58 6.96 -7.22
N TYR A 380 -0.69 5.96 -6.34
CA TYR A 380 -1.98 5.50 -5.85
C TYR A 380 -2.73 6.63 -5.15
N SER A 381 -2.08 7.35 -4.23
CA SER A 381 -2.65 8.51 -3.53
C SER A 381 -3.06 9.63 -4.48
N LEU A 382 -2.17 9.97 -5.42
CA LEU A 382 -2.46 10.99 -6.46
C LEU A 382 -3.66 10.58 -7.32
N THR A 383 -3.76 9.31 -7.69
CA THR A 383 -4.87 8.80 -8.49
C THR A 383 -6.17 8.76 -7.71
N TYR A 384 -6.11 8.40 -6.41
CA TYR A 384 -7.24 8.28 -5.50
C TYR A 384 -7.94 9.63 -5.29
N TYR A 385 -7.18 10.68 -5.01
CA TYR A 385 -7.72 12.03 -4.80
C TYR A 385 -7.85 12.86 -6.08
N ASN A 386 -7.53 12.27 -7.24
CA ASN A 386 -7.42 12.96 -8.52
C ASN A 386 -6.45 14.16 -8.49
N GLU A 387 -5.41 14.08 -7.67
CA GLU A 387 -4.32 15.06 -7.59
C GLU A 387 -3.21 14.73 -8.60
N TRP A 388 -2.42 15.75 -8.96
CA TRP A 388 -1.33 15.60 -9.93
C TRP A 388 0.06 15.71 -9.31
N SER A 389 0.19 16.35 -8.16
CA SER A 389 1.45 16.57 -7.47
C SER A 389 1.33 16.25 -5.98
N LEU A 390 2.44 15.79 -5.40
CA LEU A 390 2.60 15.66 -3.95
C LEU A 390 3.07 16.97 -3.31
N GLU A 391 2.95 18.09 -4.02
CA GLU A 391 3.29 19.41 -3.54
C GLU A 391 2.06 20.33 -3.57
N ARG A 392 1.79 20.98 -2.45
CA ARG A 392 0.70 21.94 -2.27
C ARG A 392 1.17 23.09 -1.38
N ASN A 393 0.92 24.33 -1.80
CA ASN A 393 1.30 25.53 -1.04
C ASN A 393 2.79 25.60 -0.63
N GLY A 394 3.70 25.01 -1.43
CA GLY A 394 5.13 24.92 -1.10
C GLY A 394 5.50 23.83 -0.08
N TYR A 395 4.51 23.07 0.41
CA TYR A 395 4.71 21.87 1.23
C TYR A 395 4.71 20.62 0.36
N ARG A 396 5.67 19.71 0.59
CA ARG A 396 5.83 18.47 -0.19
C ARG A 396 5.70 17.24 0.71
N VAL A 397 4.87 16.29 0.30
CA VAL A 397 4.79 14.94 0.87
C VAL A 397 5.40 13.90 -0.07
N GLY A 398 5.74 12.73 0.47
CA GLY A 398 6.29 11.61 -0.31
C GLY A 398 7.59 11.94 -1.05
N TYR A 399 7.80 11.29 -2.21
CA TYR A 399 9.10 11.34 -2.90
C TYR A 399 9.15 12.34 -4.07
N GLY A 400 8.31 13.38 -4.03
CA GLY A 400 8.22 14.39 -5.09
C GLY A 400 7.89 13.78 -6.45
N TYR A 401 7.20 12.64 -6.44
CA TYR A 401 6.87 11.87 -7.62
C TYR A 401 5.58 12.41 -8.27
N VAL A 402 5.54 12.30 -9.58
CA VAL A 402 4.41 12.72 -10.41
C VAL A 402 3.94 11.52 -11.17
N CYS A 403 2.64 11.23 -11.07
CA CYS A 403 2.06 10.12 -11.79
C CYS A 403 1.42 10.55 -13.11
N ASN A 404 1.94 10.05 -14.24
CA ASN A 404 1.42 10.40 -15.56
C ASN A 404 0.11 9.67 -15.89
N ALA A 405 -0.55 10.05 -16.99
CA ALA A 405 -1.84 9.48 -17.38
C ALA A 405 -1.82 7.95 -17.57
N SER A 406 -0.74 7.40 -18.13
CA SER A 406 -0.58 5.96 -18.33
C SER A 406 -0.38 5.22 -17.01
N GLU A 407 0.40 5.79 -16.10
CA GLU A 407 0.64 5.23 -14.76
C GLU A 407 -0.63 5.30 -13.90
N ARG A 408 -1.41 6.39 -13.97
CA ARG A 408 -2.73 6.49 -13.32
C ARG A 408 -3.70 5.42 -13.86
N GLN A 409 -3.72 5.19 -15.19
CA GLN A 409 -4.52 4.11 -15.77
C GLN A 409 -4.04 2.72 -15.31
N ALA A 410 -2.73 2.52 -15.18
CA ALA A 410 -2.16 1.30 -14.64
C ALA A 410 -2.58 1.09 -13.17
N ILE A 411 -2.54 2.14 -12.34
CA ILE A 411 -3.04 2.11 -10.95
C ILE A 411 -4.52 1.74 -10.90
N ARG A 412 -5.38 2.38 -11.71
CA ARG A 412 -6.83 2.05 -11.73
C ARG A 412 -7.07 0.58 -12.11
N SER A 413 -6.32 0.09 -13.08
CA SER A 413 -6.41 -1.30 -13.54
C SER A 413 -5.91 -2.29 -12.47
N TRP A 414 -4.79 -1.97 -11.82
CA TRP A 414 -4.25 -2.74 -10.70
C TRP A 414 -5.21 -2.77 -9.51
N ALA A 415 -5.67 -1.60 -9.06
CA ALA A 415 -6.62 -1.46 -7.96
C ALA A 415 -7.91 -2.25 -8.21
N ALA A 416 -8.46 -2.18 -9.42
CA ALA A 416 -9.64 -2.98 -9.78
C ALA A 416 -9.37 -4.49 -9.72
N ALA A 417 -8.19 -4.95 -10.18
CA ALA A 417 -7.84 -6.37 -10.18
C ALA A 417 -7.70 -6.94 -8.76
N ILE A 418 -7.22 -6.15 -7.81
CA ILE A 418 -7.07 -6.56 -6.40
C ILE A 418 -8.21 -6.07 -5.50
N LYS A 419 -9.19 -5.35 -6.07
CA LYS A 419 -10.35 -4.79 -5.36
C LYS A 419 -9.97 -3.73 -4.32
N ALA A 420 -8.88 -3.02 -4.55
CA ALA A 420 -8.48 -1.87 -3.74
C ALA A 420 -9.41 -0.67 -4.03
N PRO A 421 -9.83 0.09 -3.00
CA PRO A 421 -10.70 1.26 -3.16
C PRO A 421 -10.09 2.33 -4.06
N MET A 422 -10.75 2.63 -5.17
CA MET A 422 -10.33 3.69 -6.08
C MET A 422 -11.56 4.50 -6.50
N PRO A 423 -11.68 5.77 -6.09
CA PRO A 423 -12.76 6.66 -6.51
C PRO A 423 -12.83 6.75 -8.04
N LYS A 424 -14.06 6.83 -8.55
CA LYS A 424 -14.35 6.88 -9.99
C LYS A 424 -13.98 8.21 -10.60
#